data_AF-A0A0K0D4V0-F1
#
_entry.id   AF-A0A0K0D4V0-F1
#
_cell.length_a   1.000
_cell.length_b   1.000
_cell.length_c   1.000
_cell.angle_alpha   90.00
_cell.angle_beta   90.00
_cell.angle_gamma   90.00
#
_symmetry.space_group_name_H-M   'P 1'
#
loop_
_entity.id
_entity.type
_entity.pdbx_description
1 polymer ?
#
loop_
_entity_poly.entity_id
_entity_poly.type
_entity_poly.pdbx_seq_one_letter_code
_entity_poly.pdbx_strand_id
1 'polypeptide(L)'
;MVNFFVVDRVRCNVPWKVSEWNDLQNKFEAAYKTQGVVEKHVKEMRARLSTEVSSAKSAIERFGEEGFKVRLDLFDLNHLHSTGQNVAKGTKTQMFSESICSATKCDFENGNTCHYKDAYQSQSIRGLTTKFEVVNGQFMNRVTGVKESIEGDYYAATFLFPREMAGLEANTEPFTEKSRLRFQYYEGTHGVQLKGCCNSIETCPFSSDKFVKVSDRVWKTASFRCSKGTTKVIFLCENTRTNQGACAIDDLGMVESEGSLRHVRPLC
;
A
#
# COMPACT_ATOMS: atom_id res chain seq x y z
N MET A 1 28.37 -7.23 35.23
CA MET A 1 27.52 -8.44 35.30
C MET A 1 26.41 -8.28 34.29
N VAL A 2 26.52 -8.94 33.12
CA VAL A 2 25.48 -8.96 32.09
C VAL A 2 25.33 -10.41 31.66
N ASN A 3 24.13 -10.94 31.85
CA ASN A 3 23.75 -12.32 31.54
C ASN A 3 23.64 -12.51 30.02
N PHE A 4 24.32 -13.53 29.49
CA PHE A 4 24.08 -14.05 28.14
C PHE A 4 22.93 -15.06 28.19
N PHE A 5 21.89 -14.82 27.40
CA PHE A 5 20.89 -15.83 27.07
C PHE A 5 21.54 -16.92 26.21
N VAL A 6 21.40 -18.16 26.66
CA VAL A 6 21.77 -19.38 25.92
C VAL A 6 20.67 -19.65 24.90
N VAL A 7 21.04 -19.69 23.61
CA VAL A 7 20.19 -20.27 22.55
C VAL A 7 20.84 -21.57 22.11
N ASP A 8 20.08 -22.65 22.23
CA ASP A 8 20.48 -24.02 21.89
C ASP A 8 20.98 -24.12 20.45
N ARG A 9 22.22 -24.63 20.29
CA ARG A 9 22.78 -25.01 19.00
C ARG A 9 22.22 -26.35 18.56
N VAL A 10 21.36 -26.33 17.54
CA VAL A 10 21.25 -27.44 16.60
C VAL A 10 22.58 -27.53 15.86
N ARG A 11 23.35 -28.61 16.09
CA ARG A 11 24.61 -28.89 15.40
C ARG A 11 24.34 -29.28 13.95
N CYS A 12 24.44 -28.33 13.02
CA CYS A 12 24.74 -28.65 11.63
C CYS A 12 26.24 -28.89 11.50
N ASN A 13 26.63 -30.16 11.33
CA ASN A 13 28.01 -30.57 11.15
C ASN A 13 28.42 -30.37 9.69
N VAL A 14 29.01 -29.22 9.37
CA VAL A 14 29.64 -28.95 8.08
C VAL A 14 31.04 -28.39 8.37
N PRO A 15 32.14 -29.04 7.95
CA PRO A 15 33.47 -28.56 8.26
C PRO A 15 33.86 -27.46 7.26
N TRP A 16 33.44 -26.23 7.53
CA TRP A 16 33.94 -25.06 6.81
C TRP A 16 35.32 -24.71 7.35
N LYS A 17 36.33 -24.61 6.49
CA LYS A 17 37.68 -24.21 6.91
C LYS A 17 37.64 -22.73 7.30
N VAL A 18 38.27 -22.36 8.41
CA VAL A 18 38.36 -20.96 8.92
C VAL A 18 38.86 -19.97 7.85
N SER A 19 39.67 -20.45 6.91
CA SER A 19 40.14 -19.66 5.76
C SER A 19 39.03 -19.20 4.81
N GLU A 20 37.96 -19.98 4.63
CA GLU A 20 36.85 -19.64 3.74
C GLU A 20 35.93 -18.57 4.36
N TRP A 21 35.80 -18.56 5.69
CA TRP A 21 35.09 -17.52 6.44
C TRP A 21 35.78 -16.16 6.33
N ASN A 22 37.10 -16.14 6.49
CA ASN A 22 37.88 -14.90 6.38
C ASN A 22 37.84 -14.34 4.95
N ASP A 23 37.86 -15.20 3.93
CA ASP A 23 37.74 -14.77 2.53
C ASP A 23 36.35 -14.19 2.22
N LEU A 24 35.27 -14.80 2.71
CA LEU A 24 33.91 -14.25 2.58
C LEU A 24 33.73 -12.92 3.31
N GLN A 25 34.29 -12.79 4.52
CA GLN A 25 34.22 -11.56 5.30
C GLN A 25 35.00 -10.43 4.62
N ASN A 26 36.21 -10.72 4.10
CA ASN A 26 37.01 -9.76 3.33
C ASN A 26 36.31 -9.32 2.03
N LYS A 27 35.66 -10.25 1.32
CA LYS A 27 34.87 -9.94 0.12
C LYS A 27 33.66 -9.06 0.44
N PHE A 28 32.99 -9.31 1.57
CA PHE A 28 31.86 -8.51 2.02
C PHE A 28 32.29 -7.09 2.42
N GLU A 29 33.40 -6.94 3.16
CA GLU A 29 33.94 -5.64 3.53
C GLU A 29 34.44 -4.83 2.31
N ALA A 30 35.05 -5.50 1.33
CA ALA A 30 35.47 -4.87 0.08
C ALA A 30 34.26 -4.38 -0.75
N ALA A 31 33.20 -5.19 -0.83
CA ALA A 31 31.96 -4.80 -1.51
C ALA A 31 31.27 -3.62 -0.82
N TYR A 32 31.24 -3.61 0.52
CA TYR A 32 30.65 -2.51 1.31
C TYR A 32 31.44 -1.20 1.15
N LYS A 33 32.78 -1.26 1.18
CA LYS A 33 33.64 -0.10 0.91
C LYS A 33 33.45 0.44 -0.51
N THR A 34 33.30 -0.45 -1.49
CA THR A 34 33.08 -0.05 -2.89
C THR A 34 31.71 0.62 -3.07
N GLN A 35 30.65 0.13 -2.41
CA GLN A 35 29.34 0.79 -2.41
C GLN A 35 29.37 2.18 -1.75
N GLY A 36 30.07 2.32 -0.62
CA GLY A 36 30.22 3.63 0.05
C GLY A 36 30.96 4.66 -0.81
N VAL A 37 31.94 4.23 -1.61
CA VAL A 37 32.66 5.11 -2.57
C VAL A 37 31.76 5.52 -3.73
N VAL A 38 30.93 4.61 -4.25
CA VAL A 38 29.96 4.92 -5.32
C VAL A 38 28.89 5.90 -4.83
N GLU A 39 28.36 5.71 -3.62
CA GLU A 39 27.37 6.62 -3.02
C GLU A 39 27.93 8.03 -2.81
N LYS A 40 29.20 8.14 -2.39
CA LYS A 40 29.90 9.41 -2.26
C LYS A 40 30.05 10.10 -3.62
N HIS A 41 30.44 9.36 -4.67
CA HIS A 41 30.58 9.88 -6.03
C HIS A 41 29.25 10.34 -6.63
N VAL A 42 28.16 9.62 -6.39
CA VAL A 42 26.82 9.99 -6.87
C VAL A 42 26.29 11.24 -6.17
N LYS A 43 26.55 11.39 -4.86
CA LYS A 43 26.22 12.63 -4.12
C LYS A 43 27.02 13.82 -4.64
N GLU A 44 28.30 13.62 -4.94
CA GLU A 44 29.16 14.68 -5.48
C GLU A 44 28.76 15.09 -6.90
N MET A 45 28.35 14.12 -7.75
CA MET A 45 27.80 14.42 -9.08
C MET A 45 26.45 15.17 -9.00
N ARG A 46 25.55 14.81 -8.08
CA ARG A 46 24.30 15.55 -7.87
C ARG A 46 24.54 16.99 -7.40
N ALA A 47 25.50 17.20 -6.50
CA ALA A 47 25.85 18.53 -6.02
C ALA A 47 26.40 19.42 -7.15
N ARG A 48 27.18 18.85 -8.07
CA ARG A 48 27.71 19.57 -9.25
C ARG A 48 26.61 19.94 -10.26
N LEU A 49 25.65 19.04 -10.49
CA LEU A 49 24.49 19.31 -11.37
C LEU A 49 23.56 20.41 -10.84
N SER A 50 23.44 20.58 -9.52
CA SER A 50 22.66 21.68 -8.92
C SER A 50 23.31 23.07 -9.05
N THR A 51 24.61 23.16 -9.34
CA THR A 51 25.31 24.44 -9.50
C THR A 51 25.33 24.99 -10.93
N GLU A 52 24.92 24.21 -11.95
CA GLU A 52 24.93 24.65 -13.36
C GLU A 52 23.54 24.96 -13.94
N VAL A 53 22.45 24.85 -13.17
CA VAL A 53 21.09 25.24 -13.61
C VAL A 53 20.54 26.36 -12.73
N SER A 54 21.22 27.50 -12.73
CA SER A 54 20.67 28.79 -12.29
C SER A 54 20.51 29.69 -13.50
N SER A 55 19.47 29.44 -14.31
CA SER A 55 18.85 30.42 -15.20
C SER A 55 17.63 29.81 -15.89
N ALA A 56 16.53 29.66 -15.15
CA ALA A 56 15.21 29.50 -15.74
C ALA A 56 14.19 30.25 -14.87
N LYS A 57 13.74 31.40 -15.38
CA LYS A 57 12.76 32.28 -14.73
C LYS A 57 11.38 31.62 -14.66
N SER A 58 10.67 31.91 -13.57
CA SER A 58 9.29 31.51 -13.28
C SER A 58 8.30 32.01 -14.33
N ALA A 59 7.34 31.16 -14.70
CA ALA A 59 6.27 31.43 -15.66
C ALA A 59 5.12 32.29 -15.09
N ILE A 60 5.46 33.31 -14.29
CA ILE A 60 4.52 34.29 -13.72
C ILE A 60 4.70 35.70 -14.34
N GLU A 61 5.69 35.92 -15.21
CA GLU A 61 5.91 37.19 -15.94
C GLU A 61 5.49 37.13 -17.43
N ARG A 62 4.31 36.59 -17.78
CA ARG A 62 3.86 36.60 -19.20
C ARG A 62 2.42 37.00 -19.50
N PHE A 63 1.60 37.35 -18.50
CA PHE A 63 0.30 37.97 -18.77
C PHE A 63 0.08 39.13 -17.82
N GLY A 64 -0.01 40.33 -18.40
CA GLY A 64 -0.04 41.60 -17.70
C GLY A 64 -1.29 41.83 -16.86
N GLU A 65 -1.11 42.64 -15.83
CA GLU A 65 -2.17 43.32 -15.10
C GLU A 65 -2.92 44.25 -16.07
N GLU A 66 -4.21 43.96 -16.27
CA GLU A 66 -5.34 44.88 -16.60
C GLU A 66 -6.45 44.04 -17.27
N GLY A 67 -7.60 43.92 -16.60
CA GLY A 67 -8.84 43.44 -17.21
C GLY A 67 -9.43 42.18 -16.60
N PHE A 68 -10.24 42.31 -15.54
CA PHE A 68 -11.70 42.47 -15.69
C PHE A 68 -12.35 42.44 -14.30
N LYS A 69 -12.68 43.63 -13.78
CA LYS A 69 -13.77 43.80 -12.80
C LYS A 69 -15.05 43.28 -13.47
N VAL A 70 -15.91 42.58 -12.72
CA VAL A 70 -17.32 42.99 -12.46
C VAL A 70 -18.08 41.89 -11.69
N ARG A 71 -18.64 42.34 -10.56
CA ARG A 71 -19.86 41.90 -9.83
C ARG A 71 -20.06 40.44 -9.40
N LEU A 72 -19.88 40.24 -8.10
CA LEU A 72 -20.93 39.64 -7.27
C LEU A 72 -22.14 40.58 -7.21
N ASP A 73 -23.33 40.05 -7.47
CA ASP A 73 -24.58 40.53 -6.86
C ASP A 73 -25.50 39.31 -6.59
N LEU A 74 -26.13 39.39 -5.43
CA LEU A 74 -27.05 38.49 -4.74
C LEU A 74 -28.50 38.60 -5.30
N PHE A 75 -29.44 37.79 -4.78
CA PHE A 75 -30.94 37.80 -4.91
C PHE A 75 -31.54 36.89 -6.00
N ASP A 76 -32.67 36.16 -5.83
CA ASP A 76 -33.54 35.78 -4.71
C ASP A 76 -34.53 34.70 -5.22
N LEU A 77 -35.30 34.10 -4.31
CA LEU A 77 -36.33 33.08 -4.49
C LEU A 77 -37.56 33.49 -5.37
N ASN A 78 -38.23 32.44 -5.91
CA ASN A 78 -39.65 32.31 -6.34
C ASN A 78 -40.09 32.83 -7.73
N HIS A 79 -40.56 31.93 -8.62
CA HIS A 79 -41.99 31.59 -8.82
C HIS A 79 -42.21 30.69 -10.08
N LEU A 80 -43.32 29.92 -10.08
CA LEU A 80 -43.69 28.86 -11.03
C LEU A 80 -44.02 29.35 -12.47
N HIS A 81 -43.69 28.55 -13.49
CA HIS A 81 -44.70 27.92 -14.37
C HIS A 81 -44.14 26.81 -15.28
N SER A 82 -44.99 25.81 -15.50
CA SER A 82 -44.83 24.57 -16.26
C SER A 82 -44.78 24.78 -17.77
N THR A 83 -43.91 24.04 -18.47
CA THR A 83 -44.25 23.30 -19.71
C THR A 83 -43.17 22.26 -19.99
N GLY A 84 -43.59 21.01 -20.20
CA GLY A 84 -42.72 19.84 -20.23
C GLY A 84 -41.91 19.66 -21.51
N GLN A 85 -40.78 18.97 -21.36
CA GLN A 85 -40.20 18.10 -22.37
C GLN A 85 -39.44 16.97 -21.68
N ASN A 86 -39.87 15.75 -21.97
CA ASN A 86 -39.23 14.52 -21.56
C ASN A 86 -37.85 14.41 -22.22
N VAL A 87 -36.78 14.42 -21.42
CA VAL A 87 -35.49 13.87 -21.83
C VAL A 87 -35.12 12.78 -20.82
N ALA A 88 -35.02 11.58 -21.35
CA ALA A 88 -34.89 10.34 -20.62
C ALA A 88 -33.47 10.14 -20.03
N LYS A 89 -33.45 9.38 -18.93
CA LYS A 89 -32.34 8.60 -18.39
C LYS A 89 -31.11 9.39 -17.92
N GLY A 90 -31.26 10.03 -16.77
CA GLY A 90 -30.18 10.03 -15.80
C GLY A 90 -29.93 8.58 -15.35
N THR A 91 -28.76 8.05 -15.68
CA THR A 91 -28.22 6.82 -15.09
C THR A 91 -28.41 6.93 -13.58
N LYS A 92 -29.21 6.02 -13.00
CA LYS A 92 -29.35 5.93 -11.54
C LYS A 92 -27.94 5.83 -10.97
N THR A 93 -27.45 6.88 -10.34
CA THR A 93 -26.34 6.77 -9.40
C THR A 93 -26.82 5.78 -8.36
N GLN A 94 -26.33 4.54 -8.47
CA GLN A 94 -26.71 3.46 -7.59
C GLN A 94 -26.43 3.94 -6.16
N MET A 95 -27.45 4.03 -5.32
CA MET A 95 -27.26 4.32 -3.91
C MET A 95 -26.50 3.14 -3.31
N PHE A 96 -25.17 3.28 -3.30
CA PHE A 96 -24.29 2.32 -2.66
C PHE A 96 -24.46 2.43 -1.15
N SER A 97 -24.38 1.30 -0.43
CA SER A 97 -24.64 1.31 1.01
C SER A 97 -23.53 2.05 1.74
N GLU A 98 -23.88 3.16 2.40
CA GLU A 98 -22.95 3.95 3.21
C GLU A 98 -22.31 3.09 4.32
N SER A 99 -23.06 2.11 4.86
CA SER A 99 -22.57 1.14 5.83
C SER A 99 -21.39 0.30 5.29
N ILE A 100 -21.51 -0.19 4.05
CA ILE A 100 -20.46 -0.99 3.40
C ILE A 100 -19.24 -0.13 3.12
N CYS A 101 -19.46 1.11 2.66
CA CYS A 101 -18.40 2.07 2.42
C CYS A 101 -17.64 2.41 3.71
N SER A 102 -18.34 2.72 4.79
CA SER A 102 -17.71 2.97 6.10
C SER A 102 -16.88 1.76 6.56
N ALA A 103 -17.38 0.54 6.36
CA ALA A 103 -16.67 -0.66 6.80
C ALA A 103 -15.42 -1.00 5.96
N THR A 104 -15.36 -0.59 4.70
CA THR A 104 -14.29 -0.96 3.75
C THR A 104 -13.31 0.16 3.44
N LYS A 105 -13.67 1.41 3.73
CA LYS A 105 -12.78 2.56 3.56
C LYS A 105 -11.79 2.64 4.71
N CYS A 106 -10.51 2.75 4.38
CA CYS A 106 -9.46 3.05 5.35
C CYS A 106 -8.21 3.59 4.69
N ASP A 107 -7.83 4.81 5.05
CA ASP A 107 -6.59 5.49 4.67
C ASP A 107 -5.56 5.52 5.83
N PHE A 108 -5.89 4.94 6.98
CA PHE A 108 -5.03 4.82 8.16
C PHE A 108 -4.54 6.13 8.79
N GLU A 109 -4.91 7.29 8.26
CA GLU A 109 -4.43 8.62 8.70
C GLU A 109 -4.82 8.95 10.16
N ASN A 110 -5.84 8.29 10.70
CA ASN A 110 -6.19 8.39 12.12
C ASN A 110 -5.30 7.54 13.05
N GLY A 111 -4.22 6.95 12.54
CA GLY A 111 -3.30 6.09 13.30
C GLY A 111 -3.90 4.77 13.78
N ASN A 112 -4.99 4.31 13.17
CA ASN A 112 -5.70 3.07 13.52
C ASN A 112 -6.21 2.34 12.27
N THR A 113 -6.67 1.11 12.45
CA THR A 113 -7.12 0.23 11.35
C THR A 113 -8.57 0.47 10.90
N CYS A 114 -9.17 1.61 11.25
CA CYS A 114 -10.57 1.92 10.98
C CYS A 114 -11.50 0.81 11.51
N HIS A 115 -12.32 0.20 10.64
CA HIS A 115 -13.17 -0.95 10.98
C HIS A 115 -12.51 -2.31 10.75
N TYR A 116 -11.26 -2.32 10.29
CA TYR A 116 -10.51 -3.54 10.12
C TYR A 116 -9.92 -4.04 11.44
N LYS A 117 -9.81 -5.36 11.55
CA LYS A 117 -9.22 -6.08 12.68
C LYS A 117 -8.33 -7.21 12.18
N ASP A 118 -7.43 -7.69 13.02
CA ASP A 118 -6.58 -8.83 12.67
C ASP A 118 -7.42 -10.09 12.43
N ALA A 119 -7.17 -10.77 11.31
CA ALA A 119 -7.85 -12.00 10.93
C ALA A 119 -7.41 -13.22 11.80
N TYR A 120 -6.46 -13.03 12.72
CA TYR A 120 -5.92 -14.05 13.65
C TYR A 120 -7.01 -14.81 14.42
N GLN A 121 -8.18 -14.19 14.63
CA GLN A 121 -9.21 -14.70 15.53
C GLN A 121 -10.40 -15.36 14.83
N SER A 122 -10.59 -15.17 13.52
CA SER A 122 -11.85 -15.54 12.86
C SER A 122 -11.80 -16.86 12.10
N GLN A 123 -10.61 -17.36 11.79
CA GLN A 123 -10.39 -18.57 11.01
C GLN A 123 -9.20 -19.33 11.65
N SER A 124 -9.40 -20.59 12.03
CA SER A 124 -8.38 -21.47 12.64
C SER A 124 -7.26 -21.83 11.65
N ILE A 125 -6.58 -20.82 11.11
CA ILE A 125 -5.55 -20.97 10.09
C ILE A 125 -4.21 -21.07 10.79
N ARG A 126 -3.57 -22.21 10.62
CA ARG A 126 -2.19 -22.42 11.02
C ARG A 126 -1.29 -21.44 10.25
N GLY A 127 -0.58 -20.57 10.96
CA GLY A 127 0.41 -19.66 10.38
C GLY A 127 0.01 -18.18 10.34
N LEU A 128 -1.21 -17.81 10.73
CA LEU A 128 -1.48 -16.44 11.16
C LEU A 128 -0.80 -16.24 12.51
N THR A 129 0.43 -15.74 12.53
CA THR A 129 1.21 -15.50 13.76
C THR A 129 1.51 -14.04 13.99
N THR A 130 1.28 -13.21 12.97
CA THR A 130 1.68 -11.82 12.93
C THR A 130 0.47 -10.94 12.60
N LYS A 131 0.50 -9.69 13.04
CA LYS A 131 -0.56 -8.69 12.86
C LYS A 131 -0.12 -7.55 11.94
N PHE A 132 -1.10 -6.77 11.51
CA PHE A 132 -0.81 -5.47 10.90
C PHE A 132 -0.60 -4.41 11.97
N GLU A 133 0.29 -3.47 11.68
CA GLU A 133 0.58 -2.31 12.50
C GLU A 133 0.40 -1.07 11.63
N VAL A 134 -0.28 -0.06 12.16
CA VAL A 134 -0.36 1.25 11.50
C VAL A 134 0.90 2.03 11.85
N VAL A 135 1.64 2.42 10.83
CA VAL A 135 2.98 2.98 10.92
C VAL A 135 3.11 4.20 10.04
N ASN A 136 4.09 5.05 10.36
CA ASN A 136 4.46 6.20 9.55
C ASN A 136 5.93 6.11 9.09
N GLY A 137 6.25 6.74 7.97
CA GLY A 137 7.62 6.78 7.45
C GLY A 137 8.15 5.41 7.00
N GLN A 138 9.41 5.10 7.31
CA GLN A 138 10.04 3.83 6.93
C GLN A 138 9.70 2.73 7.95
N PHE A 139 9.11 1.63 7.48
CA PHE A 139 8.87 0.44 8.32
C PHE A 139 9.99 -0.59 8.16
N MET A 140 10.61 -0.97 9.27
CA MET A 140 11.75 -1.91 9.32
C MET A 140 12.97 -1.40 8.53
N ASN A 141 13.87 -2.30 8.10
CA ASN A 141 15.11 -1.93 7.42
C ASN A 141 14.91 -1.61 5.92
N ARG A 142 15.87 -0.90 5.31
CA ARG A 142 15.80 -0.47 3.88
C ARG A 142 15.80 -1.61 2.85
N VAL A 143 16.21 -2.81 3.24
CA VAL A 143 16.41 -3.93 2.31
C VAL A 143 15.18 -4.82 2.23
N THR A 144 14.53 -5.11 3.36
CA THR A 144 13.39 -6.03 3.44
C THR A 144 12.11 -5.36 3.93
N GLY A 145 12.22 -4.12 4.39
CA GLY A 145 11.12 -3.29 4.88
C GLY A 145 10.38 -2.51 3.80
N VAL A 146 9.51 -1.62 4.26
CA VAL A 146 8.71 -0.73 3.41
C VAL A 146 9.39 0.63 3.38
N LYS A 147 9.56 1.18 2.17
CA LYS A 147 10.00 2.57 2.01
C LYS A 147 8.83 3.49 2.36
N GLU A 148 9.12 4.75 2.64
CA GLU A 148 8.11 5.77 2.96
C GLU A 148 6.90 5.73 2.01
N SER A 149 5.71 6.04 2.54
CA SER A 149 4.48 6.11 1.75
C SER A 149 4.62 7.11 0.60
N ILE A 150 3.87 6.88 -0.47
CA ILE A 150 3.77 7.84 -1.58
C ILE A 150 2.69 8.90 -1.32
N GLU A 151 1.70 8.58 -0.51
CA GLU A 151 0.52 9.39 -0.22
C GLU A 151 0.19 9.24 1.28
N GLY A 152 -0.15 10.33 1.96
CA GLY A 152 -0.44 10.31 3.40
C GLY A 152 0.78 10.10 4.31
N ASP A 153 0.53 10.15 5.62
CA ASP A 153 1.55 9.94 6.64
C ASP A 153 1.55 8.51 7.18
N TYR A 154 0.42 7.80 7.10
CA TYR A 154 0.21 6.50 7.74
C TYR A 154 -0.20 5.42 6.75
N TYR A 155 0.21 4.18 7.05
CA TYR A 155 -0.23 2.99 6.30
C TYR A 155 -0.19 1.76 7.21
N ALA A 156 -0.87 0.68 6.81
CA ALA A 156 -0.81 -0.58 7.53
C ALA A 156 0.29 -1.48 6.97
N ALA A 157 1.16 -1.99 7.84
CA ALA A 157 2.28 -2.83 7.47
C ALA A 157 2.43 -4.05 8.39
N THR A 158 3.09 -5.07 7.89
CA THR A 158 3.44 -6.26 8.65
C THR A 158 4.79 -6.79 8.22
N PHE A 159 5.52 -7.44 9.13
CA PHE A 159 6.82 -8.05 8.86
C PHE A 159 6.75 -9.55 9.11
N LEU A 160 6.90 -10.33 8.04
CA LEU A 160 6.64 -11.76 8.06
C LEU A 160 7.94 -12.56 8.04
N PHE A 161 8.10 -13.47 8.98
CA PHE A 161 9.09 -14.54 8.91
C PHE A 161 8.69 -15.62 7.89
N PRO A 162 9.61 -16.50 7.48
CA PRO A 162 9.30 -17.61 6.59
C PRO A 162 8.07 -18.41 7.04
N ARG A 163 7.12 -18.61 6.12
CA ARG A 163 5.86 -19.35 6.32
C ARG A 163 4.84 -18.68 7.24
N GLU A 164 5.08 -17.43 7.64
CA GLU A 164 4.09 -16.65 8.37
C GLU A 164 3.08 -15.99 7.44
N MET A 165 1.93 -15.69 8.02
CA MET A 165 0.85 -14.93 7.43
C MET A 165 0.37 -13.88 8.42
N ALA A 166 -0.16 -12.78 7.88
CA ALA A 166 -0.90 -11.78 8.62
C ALA A 166 -2.10 -11.36 7.78
N GLY A 167 -3.27 -11.27 8.41
CA GLY A 167 -4.51 -10.90 7.75
C GLY A 167 -5.17 -9.71 8.42
N LEU A 168 -5.72 -8.81 7.61
CA LEU A 168 -6.53 -7.68 8.04
C LEU A 168 -7.93 -7.83 7.45
N GLU A 169 -8.95 -7.96 8.30
CA GLU A 169 -10.33 -8.24 7.89
C GLU A 169 -11.31 -7.16 8.33
N ALA A 170 -12.29 -6.87 7.47
CA ALA A 170 -13.46 -6.04 7.80
C ALA A 170 -14.74 -6.86 7.59
N ASN A 171 -15.63 -6.81 8.58
CA ASN A 171 -16.98 -7.34 8.46
C ASN A 171 -17.89 -6.25 7.86
N THR A 172 -18.72 -6.63 6.90
CA THR A 172 -19.62 -5.72 6.20
C THR A 172 -21.03 -6.28 6.21
N GLU A 173 -22.02 -5.42 5.95
CA GLU A 173 -23.30 -5.91 5.46
C GLU A 173 -23.11 -6.65 4.13
N PRO A 174 -23.97 -7.63 3.79
CA PRO A 174 -23.87 -8.36 2.54
C PRO A 174 -23.89 -7.40 1.34
N PHE A 175 -22.87 -7.48 0.49
CA PHE A 175 -22.79 -6.64 -0.71
C PHE A 175 -24.07 -6.81 -1.53
N THR A 176 -24.74 -5.70 -1.84
CA THR A 176 -25.99 -5.71 -2.62
C THR A 176 -25.76 -6.07 -4.08
N GLU A 177 -24.52 -5.86 -4.56
CA GLU A 177 -24.07 -6.12 -5.91
C GLU A 177 -22.59 -6.50 -5.99
N LYS A 178 -22.13 -6.85 -7.19
CA LYS A 178 -20.71 -7.08 -7.44
C LYS A 178 -19.98 -5.75 -7.30
N SER A 179 -19.00 -5.70 -6.41
CA SER A 179 -18.35 -4.45 -6.03
C SER A 179 -16.84 -4.53 -6.17
N ARG A 180 -16.20 -3.41 -6.54
CA ARG A 180 -14.76 -3.32 -6.79
C ARG A 180 -14.07 -2.57 -5.66
N LEU A 181 -13.07 -3.20 -5.06
CA LEU A 181 -12.21 -2.64 -4.03
C LEU A 181 -10.90 -2.19 -4.66
N ARG A 182 -10.50 -0.95 -4.43
CA ARG A 182 -9.19 -0.39 -4.79
C ARG A 182 -8.36 -0.27 -3.51
N PHE A 183 -7.06 -0.46 -3.67
CA PHE A 183 -6.09 -0.29 -2.61
C PHE A 183 -4.72 -0.03 -3.22
N GLN A 184 -3.83 0.52 -2.40
CA GLN A 184 -2.42 0.62 -2.65
C GLN A 184 -1.68 -0.44 -1.83
N TYR A 185 -0.56 -0.93 -2.36
CA TYR A 185 0.24 -1.94 -1.66
C TYR A 185 1.72 -1.86 -1.99
N TYR A 186 2.52 -2.41 -1.09
CA TYR A 186 3.97 -2.54 -1.22
C TYR A 186 4.46 -3.89 -0.69
N GLU A 187 5.43 -4.47 -1.40
CA GLU A 187 6.07 -5.74 -1.02
C GLU A 187 7.59 -5.55 -1.02
N GLY A 188 8.22 -5.71 0.15
CA GLY A 188 9.64 -5.40 0.31
C GLY A 188 10.58 -6.51 -0.17
N THR A 189 10.11 -7.76 -0.21
CA THR A 189 10.98 -8.92 -0.42
C THR A 189 10.34 -9.98 -1.30
N HIS A 190 11.17 -10.66 -2.07
CA HIS A 190 10.81 -11.83 -2.85
C HIS A 190 10.19 -12.92 -1.97
N GLY A 191 9.02 -13.42 -2.37
CA GLY A 191 8.29 -14.46 -1.64
C GLY A 191 7.21 -13.97 -0.69
N VAL A 192 7.20 -12.67 -0.36
CA VAL A 192 6.05 -12.02 0.26
C VAL A 192 5.01 -11.77 -0.82
N GLN A 193 3.77 -12.14 -0.54
CA GLN A 193 2.65 -11.99 -1.46
C GLN A 193 1.44 -11.41 -0.73
N LEU A 194 0.85 -10.36 -1.29
CA LEU A 194 -0.45 -9.84 -0.90
C LEU A 194 -1.58 -10.54 -1.67
N LYS A 195 -2.63 -10.90 -0.95
CA LYS A 195 -3.90 -11.41 -1.48
C LYS A 195 -5.06 -10.56 -0.99
N GLY A 196 -6.05 -10.40 -1.88
CA GLY A 196 -7.33 -9.75 -1.57
C GLY A 196 -8.44 -10.77 -1.72
N CYS A 197 -9.19 -10.99 -0.64
CA CYS A 197 -10.12 -12.11 -0.51
C CYS A 197 -11.52 -11.67 -0.08
N CYS A 198 -12.51 -12.43 -0.51
CA CYS A 198 -13.92 -12.19 -0.23
C CYS A 198 -14.46 -13.37 0.58
N ASN A 199 -15.07 -13.10 1.74
CA ASN A 199 -15.61 -14.07 2.71
C ASN A 199 -14.57 -14.96 3.42
N SER A 200 -13.63 -15.55 2.69
CA SER A 200 -12.64 -16.52 3.20
C SER A 200 -11.27 -16.30 2.57
N ILE A 201 -10.20 -16.64 3.29
CA ILE A 201 -8.83 -16.62 2.74
C ILE A 201 -8.58 -17.64 1.63
N GLU A 202 -9.50 -18.56 1.39
CA GLU A 202 -9.43 -19.53 0.29
C GLU A 202 -9.97 -18.94 -1.02
N THR A 203 -10.80 -17.89 -0.93
CA THR A 203 -11.44 -17.24 -2.07
C THR A 203 -10.82 -15.86 -2.27
N CYS A 204 -9.68 -15.83 -2.94
CA CYS A 204 -8.92 -14.60 -3.21
C CYS A 204 -8.91 -14.26 -4.69
N PRO A 205 -9.78 -13.34 -5.16
CA PRO A 205 -9.79 -12.89 -6.55
C PRO A 205 -8.53 -12.09 -6.93
N PHE A 206 -7.73 -11.65 -5.95
CA PHE A 206 -6.45 -11.00 -6.19
C PHE A 206 -5.31 -11.70 -5.46
N SER A 207 -4.20 -11.79 -6.17
CA SER A 207 -2.93 -12.28 -5.71
C SER A 207 -1.84 -11.54 -6.48
N SER A 208 -0.94 -10.87 -5.77
CA SER A 208 0.23 -10.22 -6.37
C SER A 208 1.23 -11.26 -6.91
N ASP A 209 2.26 -10.82 -7.61
CA ASP A 209 3.33 -11.73 -8.05
C ASP A 209 4.20 -12.17 -6.85
N LYS A 210 4.47 -13.46 -6.73
CA LYS A 210 5.36 -14.02 -5.71
C LYS A 210 6.83 -13.69 -5.96
N PHE A 211 7.18 -13.31 -7.19
CA PHE A 211 8.54 -13.17 -7.67
C PHE A 211 8.97 -11.72 -7.87
N VAL A 212 8.67 -10.84 -6.90
CA VAL A 212 9.09 -9.44 -6.95
C VAL A 212 10.63 -9.31 -7.05
N LYS A 213 11.09 -8.48 -7.99
CA LYS A 213 12.47 -8.03 -8.12
C LYS A 213 12.68 -6.76 -7.31
N VAL A 214 13.94 -6.34 -7.16
CA VAL A 214 14.29 -5.08 -6.47
C VAL A 214 13.63 -3.86 -7.14
N SER A 215 13.48 -3.87 -8.47
CA SER A 215 12.78 -2.83 -9.23
C SER A 215 11.30 -2.71 -8.88
N ASP A 216 10.71 -3.79 -8.37
CA ASP A 216 9.27 -3.88 -8.13
C ASP A 216 8.88 -3.44 -6.71
N ARG A 217 9.88 -3.02 -5.93
CA ARG A 217 9.77 -2.50 -4.55
C ARG A 217 9.37 -1.02 -4.56
N VAL A 218 8.18 -0.80 -5.08
CA VAL A 218 7.48 0.48 -5.20
C VAL A 218 6.03 0.27 -4.82
N TRP A 219 5.39 1.33 -4.34
CA TRP A 219 3.96 1.32 -4.11
C TRP A 219 3.21 1.13 -5.43
N LYS A 220 2.20 0.27 -5.41
CA LYS A 220 1.39 -0.11 -6.57
C LYS A 220 -0.08 0.01 -6.22
N THR A 221 -0.90 0.40 -7.19
CA THR A 221 -2.36 0.37 -7.05
C THR A 221 -2.91 -0.91 -7.67
N ALA A 222 -3.79 -1.59 -6.95
CA ALA A 222 -4.50 -2.76 -7.42
C ALA A 222 -5.99 -2.68 -7.11
N SER A 223 -6.74 -3.64 -7.64
CA SER A 223 -8.13 -3.82 -7.30
C SER A 223 -8.57 -5.26 -7.47
N PHE A 224 -9.59 -5.65 -6.72
CA PHE A 224 -10.33 -6.88 -6.96
C PHE A 224 -11.83 -6.67 -6.84
N ARG A 225 -12.59 -7.65 -7.33
CA ARG A 225 -14.05 -7.60 -7.30
C ARG A 225 -14.58 -8.73 -6.43
N CYS A 226 -15.43 -8.37 -5.48
CA CYS A 226 -16.20 -9.33 -4.69
C CYS A 226 -17.61 -9.47 -5.27
N SER A 227 -18.17 -10.68 -5.19
CA SER A 227 -19.53 -10.96 -5.64
C SER A 227 -20.56 -10.38 -4.69
N LYS A 228 -21.80 -10.23 -5.19
CA LYS A 228 -22.98 -9.98 -4.37
C LYS A 228 -23.04 -10.99 -3.21
N GLY A 229 -23.46 -10.53 -2.03
CA GLY A 229 -23.57 -11.33 -0.82
C GLY A 229 -22.27 -11.47 -0.02
N THR A 230 -21.18 -10.83 -0.45
CA THR A 230 -19.94 -10.79 0.34
C THR A 230 -20.17 -10.05 1.65
N THR A 231 -19.82 -10.65 2.78
CA THR A 231 -19.97 -10.09 4.14
C THR A 231 -18.65 -9.82 4.83
N LYS A 232 -17.53 -10.20 4.20
CA LYS A 232 -16.20 -9.99 4.74
C LYS A 232 -15.20 -9.71 3.61
N VAL A 233 -14.36 -8.71 3.83
CA VAL A 233 -13.21 -8.39 2.99
C VAL A 233 -11.94 -8.67 3.78
N ILE A 234 -10.99 -9.39 3.19
CA ILE A 234 -9.74 -9.79 3.86
C ILE A 234 -8.56 -9.41 2.97
N PHE A 235 -7.58 -8.71 3.54
CA PHE A 235 -6.25 -8.54 2.98
C PHE A 235 -5.30 -9.47 3.70
N LEU A 236 -4.62 -10.35 2.97
CA LEU A 236 -3.73 -11.36 3.54
C LEU A 236 -2.34 -11.21 2.95
N CYS A 237 -1.36 -11.00 3.81
CA CYS A 237 0.04 -11.11 3.44
C CYS A 237 0.54 -12.49 3.85
N GLU A 238 1.20 -13.21 2.94
CA GLU A 238 1.86 -14.48 3.23
C GLU A 238 3.32 -14.44 2.80
N ASN A 239 4.19 -15.08 3.58
CA ASN A 239 5.58 -15.28 3.20
C ASN A 239 5.81 -16.76 2.85
N THR A 240 5.94 -17.03 1.55
CA THR A 240 6.07 -18.39 1.02
C THR A 240 7.52 -18.87 0.89
N ARG A 241 8.50 -18.02 1.25
CA ARG A 241 9.93 -18.27 1.01
C ARG A 241 10.74 -18.23 2.32
N THR A 242 12.06 -18.24 2.17
CA THR A 242 13.04 -18.38 3.26
C THR A 242 13.53 -17.05 3.83
N ASN A 243 13.26 -15.94 3.14
CA ASN A 243 13.67 -14.61 3.60
C ASN A 243 12.51 -13.92 4.27
N GLN A 244 12.79 -13.23 5.38
CA GLN A 244 11.83 -12.32 6.00
C GLN A 244 11.54 -11.12 5.09
N GLY A 245 10.35 -10.54 5.22
CA GLY A 245 9.98 -9.39 4.40
C GLY A 245 8.74 -8.67 4.88
N ALA A 246 8.63 -7.41 4.47
CA ALA A 246 7.47 -6.60 4.77
C ALA A 246 6.42 -6.61 3.66
N CYS A 247 5.17 -6.48 4.08
CA CYS A 247 4.00 -6.27 3.24
C CYS A 247 3.24 -5.07 3.81
N ALA A 248 2.78 -4.17 2.95
CA ALA A 248 1.98 -3.02 3.36
C ALA A 248 0.82 -2.76 2.41
N ILE A 249 -0.21 -2.14 2.96
CA ILE A 249 -1.44 -1.74 2.29
C ILE A 249 -1.86 -0.34 2.74
N ASP A 250 -2.51 0.38 1.84
CA ASP A 250 -2.97 1.74 2.08
C ASP A 250 -4.15 2.11 1.16
N ASP A 251 -4.84 3.22 1.43
CA ASP A 251 -5.89 3.85 0.61
C ASP A 251 -6.95 2.82 0.16
N LEU A 252 -7.49 2.09 1.15
CA LEU A 252 -8.53 1.10 0.97
C LEU A 252 -9.86 1.80 0.69
N GLY A 253 -10.54 1.42 -0.38
CA GLY A 253 -11.82 2.03 -0.73
C GLY A 253 -12.56 1.28 -1.82
N MET A 254 -13.81 1.70 -2.04
CA MET A 254 -14.65 1.13 -3.09
C MET A 254 -14.70 2.08 -4.26
N VAL A 255 -14.58 1.53 -5.46
CA VAL A 255 -14.54 2.33 -6.68
C VAL A 255 -15.58 1.83 -7.66
N GLU A 256 -15.88 2.64 -8.67
CA GLU A 256 -16.78 2.22 -9.74
C GLU A 256 -16.36 0.87 -10.32
N SER A 257 -17.37 0.05 -10.62
CA SER A 257 -17.15 -1.33 -11.05
C SER A 257 -16.32 -1.40 -12.33
N GLU A 258 -16.48 -0.44 -13.24
CA GLU A 258 -15.81 -0.37 -14.53
C GLU A 258 -14.85 0.82 -14.63
N GLY A 259 -13.94 0.77 -15.61
CA GLY A 259 -12.96 1.84 -15.86
C GLY A 259 -11.53 1.52 -15.42
N SER A 260 -10.61 2.38 -15.85
CA SER A 260 -9.18 2.30 -15.53
C SER A 260 -8.92 2.73 -14.10
N LEU A 261 -8.06 2.00 -13.37
CA LEU A 261 -7.71 2.33 -11.98
C LEU A 261 -7.10 3.72 -11.79
N ARG A 262 -6.52 4.31 -12.84
CA ARG A 262 -5.93 5.65 -12.76
C ARG A 262 -6.96 6.77 -12.67
N HIS A 263 -8.18 6.54 -13.17
CA HIS A 263 -9.22 7.55 -13.26
C HIS A 263 -10.56 7.05 -12.73
N VAL A 264 -10.55 5.92 -12.01
CA VAL A 264 -11.79 5.33 -11.49
C VAL A 264 -12.30 6.20 -10.36
N ARG A 265 -13.59 6.52 -10.41
CA ARG A 265 -14.21 7.35 -9.38
C ARG A 265 -14.35 6.54 -8.08
N PRO A 266 -13.95 7.09 -6.92
CA PRO A 266 -14.29 6.49 -5.64
C PRO A 266 -15.81 6.55 -5.45
N LEU A 267 -16.38 5.43 -5.01
CA LEU A 267 -17.72 5.38 -4.44
C LEU A 267 -17.67 5.80 -2.97
N CYS A 268 -16.54 5.48 -2.34
CA CYS A 268 -16.00 5.97 -1.08
C CYS A 268 -14.47 5.78 -1.15
#